data_AF-A0A453KBL3-F1
#
_entry.id   AF-A0A453KBL3-F1
#
_cell.length_a   1.000
_cell.length_b   1.000
_cell.length_c   1.000
_cell.angle_alpha   90.00
_cell.angle_beta   90.00
_cell.angle_gamma   90.00
#
_symmetry.space_group_name_H-M   'P 1'
#
loop_
_entity.id
_entity.type
_entity.pdbx_description
1 polymer ?
#
loop_
_entity_poly.entity_id
_entity_poly.type
_entity_poly.pdbx_seq_one_letter_code
_entity_poly.pdbx_strand_id
1 'polypeptide(L)'
;MLECLSSLEDQRLNYVEMHAGNAGIQTEKLDSLRVAVAKDSPMWETLDICIKVVDTNSLELLIPRLAQMVRSAVGLNTRVGVASFITLLVQKVMINIKPYTAMLLKLLYTAVLEERSTAAKRAFASSCAAVLKYASQSQAQKLIEDTASLHLGEKSSQLSGAVLIKSYLSNAADVISGYNAVVIPVIFSSRFDDDKETSALYGELWEDIPSSERVTLQLYLPEIVSLLCDCMSSSSWAGKRKSAKATKSLCDALGEPVSAHHHNILKSLLKELPGRFWE
;
A
#
# COMPACT_ATOMS: atom_id res chain seq x y z
N MET A 1 -6.30 23.50 -14.41
CA MET A 1 -5.20 22.62 -14.88
C MET A 1 -5.42 21.18 -14.44
N LEU A 2 -5.10 20.80 -13.19
CA LEU A 2 -5.28 19.42 -12.70
C LEU A 2 -6.69 18.85 -12.95
N GLU A 3 -7.75 19.62 -12.66
CA GLU A 3 -9.16 19.23 -12.88
C GLU A 3 -9.48 18.88 -14.34
N CYS A 4 -8.73 19.44 -15.28
CA CYS A 4 -8.96 19.31 -16.72
C CYS A 4 -8.31 18.06 -17.33
N LEU A 5 -7.50 17.31 -16.58
CA LEU A 5 -6.72 16.18 -17.13
C LEU A 5 -7.61 15.05 -17.66
N SER A 6 -8.74 14.76 -16.99
CA SER A 6 -9.74 13.82 -17.53
C SER A 6 -10.67 14.43 -18.59
N SER A 7 -10.89 15.75 -18.61
CA SER A 7 -11.74 16.38 -19.65
C SER A 7 -11.03 16.57 -20.99
N LEU A 8 -9.69 16.51 -20.99
CA LEU A 8 -8.83 16.60 -22.19
C LEU A 8 -8.45 15.22 -22.76
N GLU A 9 -8.99 14.13 -22.21
CA GLU A 9 -8.76 12.77 -22.71
C GLU A 9 -9.46 12.57 -24.07
N ASP A 10 -8.77 11.91 -25.02
CA ASP A 10 -9.35 11.56 -26.32
C ASP A 10 -10.55 10.62 -26.12
N GLN A 11 -11.71 11.01 -26.66
CA GLN A 11 -12.94 10.21 -26.62
C GLN A 11 -12.77 8.80 -27.21
N ARG A 12 -11.77 8.60 -28.10
CA ARG A 12 -11.39 7.27 -28.60
C ARG A 12 -10.88 6.34 -27.50
N LEU A 13 -10.17 6.85 -26.48
CA LEU A 13 -9.72 6.04 -25.35
C LEU A 13 -10.89 5.58 -24.49
N ASN A 14 -11.90 6.43 -24.30
CA ASN A 14 -13.16 6.06 -23.63
C ASN A 14 -13.94 5.00 -24.43
N TYR A 15 -13.95 5.09 -25.77
CA TYR A 15 -14.53 4.04 -26.62
C TYR A 15 -13.76 2.72 -26.48
N VAL A 16 -12.42 2.74 -26.47
CA VAL A 16 -11.59 1.55 -26.26
C VAL A 16 -11.83 0.95 -24.87
N GLU A 17 -12.00 1.76 -23.82
CA GLU A 17 -12.36 1.30 -22.47
C GLU A 17 -13.67 0.51 -22.45
N MET A 18 -14.72 1.04 -23.07
CA MET A 18 -16.03 0.35 -23.17
C MET A 18 -15.96 -0.99 -23.92
N HIS A 19 -14.98 -1.18 -24.80
CA HIS A 19 -14.81 -2.39 -25.62
C HIS A 19 -13.63 -3.26 -25.17
N ALA A 20 -12.88 -2.86 -24.12
CA ALA A 20 -11.64 -3.50 -23.71
C ALA A 20 -11.84 -4.99 -23.36
N GLY A 21 -12.89 -5.32 -22.62
CA GLY A 21 -13.25 -6.70 -22.28
C GLY A 21 -13.55 -7.56 -23.51
N ASN A 22 -14.25 -7.01 -24.51
CA ASN A 22 -14.57 -7.71 -25.76
C ASN A 22 -13.33 -7.87 -26.67
N ALA A 23 -12.35 -6.97 -26.55
CA ALA A 23 -11.09 -7.00 -27.28
C ALA A 23 -9.97 -7.78 -26.57
N GLY A 24 -10.23 -8.37 -25.39
CA GLY A 24 -9.22 -9.06 -24.59
C GLY A 24 -8.14 -8.15 -23.98
N ILE A 25 -8.38 -6.83 -23.93
CA ILE A 25 -7.47 -5.85 -23.38
C ILE A 25 -7.62 -5.83 -21.85
N GLN A 26 -6.52 -6.06 -21.13
CA GLN A 26 -6.50 -5.93 -19.67
C GLN A 26 -6.68 -4.47 -19.26
N THR A 27 -7.69 -4.19 -18.42
CA THR A 27 -8.03 -2.84 -17.95
C THR A 27 -6.83 -2.10 -17.36
N GLU A 28 -5.98 -2.76 -16.55
CA GLU A 28 -4.79 -2.11 -15.97
C GLU A 28 -3.81 -1.57 -17.03
N LYS A 29 -3.67 -2.24 -18.18
CA LYS A 29 -2.79 -1.78 -19.27
C LYS A 29 -3.37 -0.55 -19.96
N LEU A 30 -4.68 -0.50 -20.12
CA LEU A 30 -5.37 0.67 -20.69
C LEU A 30 -5.31 1.86 -19.73
N ASP A 31 -5.60 1.66 -18.43
CA ASP A 31 -5.45 2.68 -17.38
C ASP A 31 -4.03 3.26 -17.37
N SER A 32 -3.01 2.39 -17.47
CA SER A 32 -1.60 2.80 -17.52
C SER A 32 -1.28 3.65 -18.75
N LEU A 33 -1.83 3.31 -19.92
CA LEU A 33 -1.67 4.07 -21.15
C LEU A 33 -2.37 5.44 -21.07
N ARG A 34 -3.59 5.50 -20.57
CA ARG A 34 -4.36 6.75 -20.36
C ARG A 34 -3.61 7.73 -19.46
N VAL A 35 -3.09 7.22 -18.35
CA VAL A 35 -2.25 7.98 -17.40
C VAL A 35 -0.98 8.50 -18.05
N ALA A 36 -0.31 7.70 -18.90
CA ALA A 36 0.89 8.13 -19.62
C ALA A 36 0.57 9.27 -20.60
N VAL A 37 -0.45 9.10 -21.44
CA VAL A 37 -0.91 10.14 -22.40
C VAL A 37 -1.30 11.43 -21.68
N ALA A 38 -1.95 11.35 -20.51
CA ALA A 38 -2.29 12.53 -19.72
C ALA A 38 -1.05 13.25 -19.15
N LYS A 39 0.02 12.52 -18.82
CA LYS A 39 1.30 13.08 -18.34
C LYS A 39 2.18 13.64 -19.46
N ASP A 40 2.02 13.17 -20.69
CA ASP A 40 2.68 13.74 -21.87
C ASP A 40 1.91 14.93 -22.47
N SER A 41 0.83 15.38 -21.81
CA SER A 41 0.01 16.50 -22.28
C SER A 41 0.66 17.87 -21.98
N PRO A 42 0.44 18.90 -22.83
CA PRO A 42 0.89 20.28 -22.55
C PRO A 42 0.35 20.85 -21.22
N MET A 43 -0.80 20.34 -20.75
CA MET A 43 -1.36 20.70 -19.44
C MET A 43 -0.52 20.18 -18.28
N TRP A 44 0.06 18.99 -18.42
CA TRP A 44 1.00 18.41 -17.45
C TRP A 44 2.37 19.08 -17.52
N GLU A 45 2.89 19.36 -18.71
CA GLU A 45 4.12 20.13 -18.90
C GLU A 45 4.03 21.51 -18.24
N THR A 46 2.88 22.20 -18.40
CA THR A 46 2.63 23.48 -17.72
C THR A 46 2.62 23.34 -16.20
N LEU A 47 2.06 22.24 -15.66
CA LEU A 47 2.10 21.95 -14.22
C LEU A 47 3.53 21.73 -13.70
N ASP A 48 4.38 21.02 -14.46
CA ASP A 48 5.80 20.82 -14.11
C ASP A 48 6.61 22.13 -14.19
N ILE A 49 6.28 23.04 -15.11
CA ILE A 49 6.85 24.39 -15.12
C ILE A 49 6.39 25.18 -13.88
N CYS A 50 5.10 25.18 -13.56
CA CYS A 50 4.56 25.87 -12.39
C CYS A 50 5.16 25.36 -11.06
N ILE A 51 5.47 24.06 -10.95
CA ILE A 51 6.03 23.52 -9.71
C ILE A 51 7.43 24.07 -9.39
N LYS A 52 8.20 24.44 -10.42
CA LYS A 52 9.58 24.94 -10.27
C LYS A 52 9.64 26.30 -9.56
N VAL A 53 8.58 27.10 -9.64
CA VAL A 53 8.45 28.41 -8.99
C VAL A 53 7.73 28.40 -7.64
N VAL A 54 7.28 27.24 -7.15
CA VAL A 54 6.64 27.14 -5.83
C VAL A 54 7.66 27.37 -4.71
N ASP A 55 7.30 28.26 -3.79
CA ASP A 55 8.04 28.61 -2.57
C ASP A 55 7.25 28.25 -1.29
N THR A 56 7.83 28.53 -0.11
CA THR A 56 7.19 28.23 1.18
C THR A 56 5.89 29.02 1.40
N ASN A 57 5.83 30.28 0.94
CA ASN A 57 4.63 31.12 1.08
C ASN A 57 3.46 30.57 0.25
N SER A 58 3.76 30.08 -0.97
CA SER A 58 2.78 29.47 -1.86
C SER A 58 2.15 28.20 -1.28
N LEU A 59 2.84 27.47 -0.38
CA LEU A 59 2.32 26.25 0.23
C LEU A 59 1.08 26.52 1.10
N GLU A 60 0.99 27.65 1.79
CA GLU A 60 -0.15 27.99 2.65
C GLU A 60 -1.47 28.07 1.85
N LEU A 61 -1.38 28.50 0.58
CA LEU A 61 -2.52 28.58 -0.34
C LEU A 61 -2.70 27.28 -1.14
N LEU A 62 -1.61 26.64 -1.55
CA LEU A 62 -1.63 25.47 -2.42
C LEU A 62 -2.06 24.19 -1.70
N ILE A 63 -1.55 23.93 -0.50
CA ILE A 63 -1.82 22.69 0.24
C ILE A 63 -3.31 22.52 0.59
N PRO A 64 -4.06 23.53 1.07
CA PRO A 64 -5.50 23.39 1.30
C PRO A 64 -6.28 23.09 0.01
N ARG A 65 -5.86 23.66 -1.13
CA ARG A 65 -6.49 23.41 -2.43
C ARG A 65 -6.20 22.01 -2.94
N LEU A 66 -4.97 21.54 -2.88
CA LEU A 66 -4.64 20.14 -3.20
C LEU A 66 -5.40 19.18 -2.27
N ALA A 67 -5.52 19.49 -0.98
CA ALA A 67 -6.29 18.69 -0.04
C ALA A 67 -7.79 18.66 -0.37
N GLN A 68 -8.36 19.74 -0.88
CA GLN A 68 -9.72 19.75 -1.45
C GLN A 68 -9.78 18.80 -2.66
N MET A 69 -8.85 18.93 -3.61
CA MET A 69 -8.80 18.12 -4.83
C MET A 69 -8.67 16.61 -4.57
N VAL A 70 -7.92 16.16 -3.56
CA VAL A 70 -7.85 14.72 -3.22
C VAL A 70 -9.24 14.14 -2.93
N ARG A 71 -10.16 14.94 -2.38
CA ARG A 71 -11.54 14.52 -2.06
C ARG A 71 -12.51 14.71 -3.23
N SER A 72 -12.36 15.78 -4.01
CA SER A 72 -13.35 16.18 -5.04
C SER A 72 -12.95 15.82 -6.48
N ALA A 73 -11.72 15.39 -6.74
CA ALA A 73 -11.29 14.97 -8.06
C ALA A 73 -12.06 13.73 -8.56
N VAL A 74 -12.53 13.78 -9.80
CA VAL A 74 -13.24 12.70 -10.49
C VAL A 74 -12.54 12.40 -11.82
N GLY A 75 -12.52 11.13 -12.23
CA GLY A 75 -11.87 10.65 -13.46
C GLY A 75 -10.41 10.25 -13.24
N LEU A 76 -9.99 9.15 -13.86
CA LEU A 76 -8.71 8.48 -13.63
C LEU A 76 -7.50 9.44 -13.74
N ASN A 77 -7.40 10.15 -14.85
CA ASN A 77 -6.27 11.04 -15.14
C ASN A 77 -6.21 12.21 -14.14
N THR A 78 -7.36 12.75 -13.73
CA THR A 78 -7.43 13.77 -12.67
C THR A 78 -7.03 13.19 -11.30
N ARG A 79 -7.54 12.01 -10.89
CA ARG A 79 -7.15 11.32 -9.63
C ARG A 79 -5.62 11.13 -9.56
N VAL A 80 -5.06 10.49 -10.60
CA VAL A 80 -3.63 10.17 -10.71
C VAL A 80 -2.78 11.42 -10.84
N GLY A 81 -3.27 12.44 -11.55
CA GLY A 81 -2.62 13.74 -11.71
C GLY A 81 -2.47 14.48 -10.38
N VAL A 82 -3.54 14.55 -9.57
CA VAL A 82 -3.49 15.16 -8.23
C VAL A 82 -2.48 14.45 -7.33
N ALA A 83 -2.53 13.12 -7.25
CA ALA A 83 -1.58 12.34 -6.47
C ALA A 83 -0.12 12.55 -6.92
N SER A 84 0.11 12.49 -8.25
CA SER A 84 1.44 12.68 -8.85
C SER A 84 1.97 14.11 -8.62
N PHE A 85 1.10 15.13 -8.69
CA PHE A 85 1.50 16.51 -8.46
C PHE A 85 1.85 16.77 -7.00
N ILE A 86 1.13 16.15 -6.04
CA ILE A 86 1.52 16.18 -4.62
C ILE A 86 2.88 15.51 -4.43
N THR A 87 3.16 14.37 -5.08
CA THR A 87 4.48 13.71 -5.03
C THR A 87 5.60 14.63 -5.52
N LEU A 88 5.43 15.26 -6.69
CA LEU A 88 6.40 16.21 -7.25
C LEU A 88 6.56 17.44 -6.34
N LEU A 89 5.47 17.95 -5.75
CA LEU A 89 5.51 19.10 -4.85
C LEU A 89 6.34 18.79 -3.61
N VAL A 90 6.14 17.62 -3.01
CA VAL A 90 6.90 17.14 -1.85
C VAL A 90 8.38 16.98 -2.17
N GLN A 91 8.71 16.46 -3.36
CA GLN A 91 10.10 16.37 -3.85
C GLN A 91 10.72 17.76 -4.13
N LYS A 92 9.92 18.75 -4.52
CA LYS A 92 10.37 20.13 -4.76
C LYS A 92 10.61 20.91 -3.47
N VAL A 93 9.70 20.84 -2.51
CA VAL A 93 9.75 21.67 -1.28
C VAL A 93 10.44 20.97 -0.09
N MET A 94 10.65 19.65 -0.19
CA MET A 94 11.42 18.85 0.75
C MET A 94 10.95 19.09 2.21
N ILE A 95 11.86 19.53 3.08
CA ILE A 95 11.62 19.77 4.51
C ILE A 95 10.46 20.74 4.79
N ASN A 96 10.13 21.64 3.87
CA ASN A 96 9.08 22.63 4.03
C ASN A 96 7.66 22.02 4.03
N ILE A 97 7.50 20.73 3.69
CA ILE A 97 6.22 20.04 3.83
C ILE A 97 5.88 19.68 5.29
N LYS A 98 6.86 19.71 6.21
CA LYS A 98 6.69 19.27 7.61
C LYS A 98 5.45 19.82 8.34
N PRO A 99 5.07 21.11 8.21
CA PRO A 99 3.86 21.63 8.85
C PRO A 99 2.55 20.94 8.42
N TYR A 100 2.56 20.29 7.25
CA TYR A 100 1.37 19.73 6.60
C TYR A 100 1.30 18.19 6.67
N THR A 101 2.34 17.50 7.14
CA THR A 101 2.44 16.02 7.09
C THR A 101 1.27 15.33 7.78
N ALA A 102 0.86 15.78 8.97
CA ALA A 102 -0.25 15.20 9.73
C ALA A 102 -1.56 15.14 8.92
N MET A 103 -1.87 16.24 8.21
CA MET A 103 -3.08 16.36 7.41
C MET A 103 -2.95 15.56 6.10
N LEU A 104 -1.81 15.70 5.41
CA LEU A 104 -1.57 15.03 4.14
C LEU A 104 -1.50 13.51 4.28
N LEU A 105 -0.81 12.97 5.28
CA LEU A 105 -0.73 11.52 5.51
C LEU A 105 -2.12 10.93 5.75
N LYS A 106 -2.91 11.52 6.66
CA LYS A 106 -4.28 11.07 6.92
C LYS A 106 -5.12 11.09 5.64
N LEU A 107 -5.05 12.18 4.88
CA LEU A 107 -5.84 12.37 3.67
C LEU A 107 -5.44 11.41 2.53
N LEU A 108 -4.14 11.25 2.28
CA LEU A 108 -3.61 10.37 1.23
C LEU A 108 -3.83 8.90 1.59
N TYR A 109 -3.68 8.53 2.86
CA TYR A 109 -4.01 7.19 3.36
C TYR A 109 -5.49 6.86 3.14
N THR A 110 -6.41 7.75 3.54
CA THR A 110 -7.85 7.57 3.28
C THR A 110 -8.14 7.44 1.78
N ALA A 111 -7.54 8.27 0.93
CA ALA A 111 -7.71 8.19 -0.52
C ALA A 111 -7.28 6.82 -1.08
N VAL A 112 -6.18 6.22 -0.60
CA VAL A 112 -5.73 4.89 -1.02
C VAL A 112 -6.74 3.78 -0.67
N LEU A 113 -7.41 3.89 0.49
CA LEU A 113 -8.46 2.95 0.87
C LEU A 113 -9.72 3.10 0.01
N GLU A 114 -10.07 4.34 -0.36
CA GLU A 114 -11.27 4.68 -1.15
C GLU A 114 -11.09 4.41 -2.66
N GLU A 115 -9.87 4.40 -3.20
CA GLU A 115 -9.65 4.23 -4.63
C GLU A 115 -10.08 2.85 -5.15
N ARG A 116 -10.80 2.87 -6.29
CA ARG A 116 -11.21 1.67 -7.04
C ARG A 116 -10.25 1.28 -8.16
N SER A 117 -9.65 2.24 -8.87
CA SER A 117 -8.64 1.94 -9.90
C SER A 117 -7.29 1.66 -9.23
N THR A 118 -6.66 0.55 -9.61
CA THR A 118 -5.32 0.18 -9.14
C THR A 118 -4.27 1.25 -9.49
N ALA A 119 -4.41 1.91 -10.64
CA ALA A 119 -3.48 2.96 -11.08
C ALA A 119 -3.58 4.22 -10.19
N ALA A 120 -4.80 4.66 -9.86
CA ALA A 120 -5.01 5.75 -8.92
C ALA A 120 -4.56 5.38 -7.50
N LYS A 121 -4.85 4.16 -7.05
CA LYS A 121 -4.43 3.64 -5.74
C LYS A 121 -2.90 3.65 -5.59
N ARG A 122 -2.16 3.13 -6.59
CA ARG A 122 -0.68 3.16 -6.64
C ARG A 122 -0.15 4.60 -6.63
N ALA A 123 -0.81 5.54 -7.32
CA ALA A 123 -0.40 6.94 -7.35
C ALA A 123 -0.58 7.63 -5.98
N PHE A 124 -1.73 7.47 -5.32
CA PHE A 124 -1.96 8.02 -3.97
C PHE A 124 -1.04 7.38 -2.92
N ALA A 125 -0.75 6.08 -3.04
CA ALA A 125 0.16 5.39 -2.12
C ALA A 125 1.62 5.89 -2.29
N SER A 126 2.06 6.13 -3.53
CA SER A 126 3.35 6.77 -3.82
C SER A 126 3.43 8.19 -3.24
N SER A 127 2.33 8.94 -3.31
CA SER A 127 2.20 10.28 -2.71
C SER A 127 2.26 10.24 -1.18
N CYS A 128 1.55 9.30 -0.56
CA CYS A 128 1.58 9.05 0.88
C CYS A 128 3.00 8.70 1.35
N ALA A 129 3.71 7.84 0.61
CA ALA A 129 5.11 7.50 0.88
C ALA A 129 6.07 8.68 0.75
N ALA A 130 5.88 9.55 -0.25
CA ALA A 130 6.68 10.76 -0.40
C ALA A 130 6.53 11.72 0.80
N VAL A 131 5.31 11.88 1.33
CA VAL A 131 5.05 12.67 2.55
C VAL A 131 5.61 11.96 3.79
N LEU A 132 5.57 10.63 3.86
CA LEU A 132 6.06 9.83 4.99
C LEU A 132 7.54 10.08 5.29
N LYS A 133 8.39 10.35 4.28
CA LYS A 133 9.79 10.76 4.46
C LYS A 133 10.01 11.94 5.42
N TYR A 134 9.01 12.81 5.56
CA TYR A 134 9.10 14.03 6.36
C TYR A 134 8.31 13.97 7.67
N ALA A 135 7.64 12.85 7.93
CA ALA A 135 6.81 12.64 9.11
C ALA A 135 7.62 12.70 10.42
N SER A 136 6.95 12.99 11.54
CA SER A 136 7.50 12.67 12.87
C SER A 136 7.51 11.16 13.09
N GLN A 137 8.34 10.67 14.01
CA GLN A 137 8.35 9.26 14.41
C GLN A 137 6.95 8.77 14.82
N SER A 138 6.22 9.57 15.61
CA SER A 138 4.83 9.25 16.02
C SER A 138 3.82 9.19 14.86
N GLN A 139 3.99 10.02 13.82
CA GLN A 139 3.17 9.98 12.61
C GLN A 139 3.51 8.75 11.76
N ALA A 140 4.80 8.45 11.59
CA ALA A 140 5.28 7.30 10.83
C ALA A 140 4.86 5.98 11.48
N GLN A 141 5.08 5.83 12.80
CA GLN A 141 4.65 4.68 13.58
C GLN A 141 3.16 4.44 13.39
N LYS A 142 2.33 5.45 13.66
CA LYS A 142 0.88 5.30 13.55
C LYS A 142 0.43 4.92 12.14
N LEU A 143 0.97 5.56 11.11
CA LEU A 143 0.62 5.25 9.73
C LEU A 143 1.02 3.81 9.33
N ILE A 144 2.18 3.34 9.79
CA ILE A 144 2.68 1.99 9.49
C ILE A 144 1.89 0.93 10.28
N GLU A 145 1.54 1.18 11.54
CA GLU A 145 0.64 0.33 12.33
C GLU A 145 -0.77 0.27 11.73
N ASP A 146 -1.36 1.43 11.39
CA ASP A 146 -2.66 1.53 10.73
C ASP A 146 -2.61 0.76 9.38
N THR A 147 -1.54 0.91 8.57
CA THR A 147 -1.33 0.17 7.31
C THR A 147 -1.17 -1.34 7.54
N ALA A 148 -0.39 -1.75 8.53
CA ALA A 148 -0.16 -3.14 8.86
C ALA A 148 -1.48 -3.81 9.29
N SER A 149 -2.35 -3.12 10.02
CA SER A 149 -3.66 -3.63 10.45
C SER A 149 -4.59 -4.05 9.30
N LEU A 150 -4.40 -3.51 8.09
CA LEU A 150 -5.22 -3.79 6.90
C LEU A 150 -5.20 -5.27 6.48
N HIS A 151 -4.19 -6.05 6.89
CA HIS A 151 -4.11 -7.50 6.60
C HIS A 151 -5.20 -8.34 7.28
N LEU A 152 -5.85 -7.78 8.31
CA LEU A 152 -7.02 -8.37 9.01
C LEU A 152 -8.35 -8.00 8.35
N GLY A 153 -8.35 -6.99 7.46
CA GLY A 153 -9.56 -6.50 6.79
C GLY A 153 -10.03 -7.41 5.65
N GLU A 154 -11.05 -6.95 4.93
CA GLU A 154 -11.47 -7.56 3.66
C GLU A 154 -10.42 -7.38 2.57
N LYS A 155 -10.57 -8.10 1.45
CA LYS A 155 -9.65 -8.06 0.30
C LYS A 155 -9.27 -6.63 -0.13
N SER A 156 -10.24 -5.70 -0.20
CA SER A 156 -9.99 -4.32 -0.62
C SER A 156 -8.95 -3.62 0.28
N SER A 157 -9.02 -3.85 1.59
CA SER A 157 -8.09 -3.36 2.61
C SER A 157 -6.73 -4.04 2.47
N GLN A 158 -6.69 -5.36 2.35
CA GLN A 158 -5.44 -6.13 2.23
C GLN A 158 -4.62 -5.71 0.99
N LEU A 159 -5.28 -5.55 -0.16
CA LEU A 159 -4.65 -5.04 -1.39
C LEU A 159 -4.14 -3.59 -1.20
N SER A 160 -4.89 -2.76 -0.48
CA SER A 160 -4.47 -1.38 -0.17
C SER A 160 -3.24 -1.36 0.74
N GLY A 161 -3.18 -2.26 1.73
CA GLY A 161 -2.01 -2.46 2.59
C GLY A 161 -0.77 -2.88 1.79
N ALA A 162 -0.90 -3.84 0.88
CA ALA A 162 0.20 -4.25 -0.01
C ALA A 162 0.72 -3.09 -0.87
N VAL A 163 -0.19 -2.30 -1.49
CA VAL A 163 0.18 -1.15 -2.33
C VAL A 163 0.83 -0.01 -1.53
N LEU A 164 0.39 0.23 -0.29
CA LEU A 164 1.05 1.16 0.64
C LEU A 164 2.45 0.68 1.01
N ILE A 165 2.60 -0.56 1.48
CA ILE A 165 3.90 -1.15 1.86
C ILE A 165 4.88 -1.10 0.68
N LYS A 166 4.45 -1.47 -0.54
CA LYS A 166 5.28 -1.38 -1.75
C LYS A 166 5.74 0.05 -2.02
N SER A 167 4.82 1.01 -1.87
CA SER A 167 5.13 2.44 -2.05
C SER A 167 6.10 2.96 -0.98
N TYR A 168 5.97 2.51 0.27
CA TYR A 168 6.87 2.86 1.38
C TYR A 168 8.26 2.25 1.20
N LEU A 169 8.38 0.98 0.77
CA LEU A 169 9.67 0.37 0.46
C LEU A 169 10.39 1.10 -0.68
N SER A 170 9.68 1.49 -1.74
CA SER A 170 10.30 2.22 -2.86
C SER A 170 10.60 3.70 -2.56
N ASN A 171 9.77 4.39 -1.76
CA ASN A 171 9.81 5.84 -1.60
C ASN A 171 9.98 6.33 -0.15
N ALA A 172 10.23 5.46 0.83
CA ALA A 172 10.46 5.80 2.23
C ALA A 172 11.23 4.68 2.98
N ALA A 173 12.12 3.96 2.27
CA ALA A 173 12.89 2.81 2.79
C ALA A 173 13.60 3.09 4.13
N ASP A 174 14.17 4.28 4.24
CA ASP A 174 14.84 4.80 5.44
C ASP A 174 13.89 4.91 6.64
N VAL A 175 12.63 5.30 6.41
CA VAL A 175 11.62 5.37 7.47
C VAL A 175 11.06 3.99 7.80
N ILE A 176 10.61 3.22 6.81
CA ILE A 176 9.93 1.93 7.04
C ILE A 176 10.84 0.85 7.61
N SER A 177 12.15 0.88 7.31
CA SER A 177 13.11 -0.07 7.87
C SER A 177 13.15 -0.09 9.40
N GLY A 178 12.89 1.07 10.05
CA GLY A 178 12.74 1.18 11.51
C GLY A 178 11.51 0.47 12.09
N TYR A 179 10.60 -0.01 11.24
CA TYR A 179 9.34 -0.68 11.61
C TYR A 179 9.21 -2.09 10.99
N ASN A 180 10.32 -2.68 10.54
CA ASN A 180 10.31 -4.04 9.98
C ASN A 180 9.72 -5.10 10.93
N ALA A 181 9.86 -4.93 12.25
CA ALA A 181 9.23 -5.79 13.25
C ALA A 181 7.69 -5.80 13.19
N VAL A 182 7.07 -4.75 12.63
CA VAL A 182 5.61 -4.66 12.38
C VAL A 182 5.28 -5.14 10.96
N VAL A 183 6.08 -4.75 9.97
CA VAL A 183 5.79 -4.94 8.55
C VAL A 183 6.12 -6.35 8.05
N ILE A 184 7.26 -6.93 8.44
CA ILE A 184 7.73 -8.23 7.96
C ILE A 184 6.79 -9.38 8.36
N PRO A 185 6.26 -9.46 9.61
CA PRO A 185 5.22 -10.44 9.96
C PRO A 185 3.99 -10.38 9.06
N VAL A 186 3.55 -9.17 8.70
CA VAL A 186 2.39 -8.97 7.82
C VAL A 186 2.68 -9.41 6.39
N ILE A 187 3.86 -9.07 5.83
CA ILE A 187 4.26 -9.55 4.50
C ILE A 187 4.35 -11.08 4.48
N PHE A 188 5.07 -11.68 5.44
CA PHE A 188 5.27 -13.12 5.52
C PHE A 188 3.95 -13.89 5.66
N SER A 189 3.05 -13.45 6.54
CA SER A 189 1.76 -14.13 6.73
C SER A 189 0.83 -13.95 5.53
N SER A 190 0.81 -12.76 4.92
CA SER A 190 -0.15 -12.42 3.86
C SER A 190 0.17 -13.03 2.50
N ARG A 191 1.42 -13.46 2.25
CA ARG A 191 1.75 -14.26 1.05
C ARG A 191 1.03 -15.62 1.02
N PHE A 192 0.51 -16.09 2.16
CA PHE A 192 -0.24 -17.36 2.28
C PHE A 192 -1.78 -17.21 2.24
N ASP A 193 -2.30 -16.03 1.90
CA ASP A 193 -3.74 -15.83 1.79
C ASP A 193 -4.40 -16.81 0.78
N ASP A 194 -5.71 -17.04 0.92
CA ASP A 194 -6.47 -17.85 -0.05
C ASP A 194 -6.80 -17.05 -1.32
N ASP A 195 -6.87 -15.72 -1.24
CA ASP A 195 -6.99 -14.86 -2.41
C ASP A 195 -5.65 -14.76 -3.16
N LYS A 196 -5.66 -15.19 -4.43
CA LYS A 196 -4.45 -15.27 -5.27
C LYS A 196 -3.83 -13.90 -5.57
N GLU A 197 -4.63 -12.84 -5.63
CA GLU A 197 -4.15 -11.49 -5.95
C GLU A 197 -3.41 -10.89 -4.75
N THR A 198 -4.00 -11.01 -3.55
CA THR A 198 -3.35 -10.66 -2.28
C THR A 198 -2.08 -11.50 -2.07
N SER A 199 -2.17 -12.83 -2.21
CA SER A 199 -1.03 -13.75 -2.07
C SER A 199 0.11 -13.39 -3.03
N ALA A 200 -0.18 -13.06 -4.29
CA ALA A 200 0.82 -12.65 -5.26
C ALA A 200 1.49 -11.32 -4.90
N LEU A 201 0.72 -10.27 -4.54
CA LEU A 201 1.29 -8.97 -4.17
C LEU A 201 2.16 -9.03 -2.91
N TYR A 202 1.76 -9.80 -1.90
CA TYR A 202 2.58 -10.03 -0.71
C TYR A 202 3.74 -11.00 -0.97
N GLY A 203 3.64 -11.87 -1.98
CA GLY A 203 4.75 -12.66 -2.52
C GLY A 203 5.81 -11.77 -3.15
N GLU A 204 5.45 -10.86 -4.05
CA GLU A 204 6.37 -9.85 -4.62
C GLU A 204 7.07 -9.05 -3.51
N LEU A 205 6.31 -8.56 -2.52
CA LEU A 205 6.86 -7.85 -1.36
C LEU A 205 7.81 -8.69 -0.50
N TRP A 206 7.68 -10.01 -0.50
CA TRP A 206 8.58 -10.92 0.21
C TRP A 206 9.89 -11.11 -0.54
N GLU A 207 9.83 -11.29 -1.87
CA GLU A 207 11.02 -11.42 -2.73
C GLU A 207 11.79 -10.08 -2.87
N ASP A 208 11.11 -8.94 -2.74
CA ASP A 208 11.72 -7.59 -2.71
C ASP A 208 12.58 -7.34 -1.44
N ILE A 209 12.53 -8.21 -0.42
CA ILE A 209 13.35 -8.08 0.81
C ILE A 209 14.80 -8.51 0.51
N PRO A 210 15.82 -7.64 0.70
CA PRO A 210 17.22 -7.94 0.34
C PRO A 210 17.94 -8.79 1.41
N SER A 211 17.36 -9.93 1.78
CA SER A 211 17.87 -10.88 2.77
C SER A 211 17.33 -12.29 2.48
N SER A 212 18.08 -13.34 2.82
CA SER A 212 17.59 -14.70 2.63
C SER A 212 16.43 -15.01 3.57
N GLU A 213 15.45 -15.80 3.10
CA GLU A 213 14.26 -16.19 3.86
C GLU A 213 14.61 -16.65 5.29
N ARG A 214 15.58 -17.56 5.44
CA ARG A 214 15.99 -18.06 6.76
C ARG A 214 16.50 -16.96 7.70
N VAL A 215 17.29 -16.00 7.21
CA VAL A 215 17.83 -14.90 8.05
C VAL A 215 16.69 -13.95 8.45
N THR A 216 15.83 -13.57 7.50
CA THR A 216 14.67 -12.70 7.76
C THR A 216 13.71 -13.34 8.76
N LEU A 217 13.41 -14.64 8.60
CA LEU A 217 12.52 -15.37 9.51
C LEU A 217 13.11 -15.58 10.91
N GLN A 218 14.43 -15.74 11.05
CA GLN A 218 15.08 -15.81 12.36
C GLN A 218 15.07 -14.45 13.07
N LEU A 219 15.31 -13.36 12.34
CA LEU A 219 15.41 -12.01 12.90
C LEU A 219 14.09 -11.51 13.48
N TYR A 220 12.97 -11.82 12.83
CA TYR A 220 11.62 -11.39 13.24
C TYR A 220 10.75 -12.55 13.76
N LEU A 221 11.38 -13.62 14.24
CA LEU A 221 10.68 -14.83 14.70
C LEU A 221 9.65 -14.55 15.81
N PRO A 222 9.94 -13.75 16.86
CA PRO A 222 8.97 -13.47 17.91
C PRO A 222 7.71 -12.78 17.40
N GLU A 223 7.87 -11.78 16.53
CA GLU A 223 6.77 -10.98 15.98
C GLU A 223 5.95 -11.77 14.96
N ILE A 224 6.61 -12.58 14.11
CA ILE A 224 5.94 -13.53 13.21
C ILE A 224 5.09 -14.51 14.04
N VAL A 225 5.65 -15.15 15.06
CA VAL A 225 4.92 -16.11 15.90
C VAL A 225 3.74 -15.46 16.61
N SER A 226 3.90 -14.24 17.15
CA SER A 226 2.82 -13.51 17.80
C SER A 226 1.66 -13.30 16.82
N LEU A 227 1.95 -12.70 15.65
CA LEU A 227 0.93 -12.41 14.63
C LEU A 227 0.20 -13.68 14.17
N LEU A 228 0.93 -14.78 13.99
CA LEU A 228 0.33 -16.07 13.60
C LEU A 228 -0.59 -16.64 14.68
N CYS A 229 -0.22 -16.53 15.96
CA CYS A 229 -1.04 -16.97 17.09
C CYS A 229 -2.30 -16.11 17.27
N ASP A 230 -2.18 -14.79 17.08
CA ASP A 230 -3.29 -13.84 17.18
C ASP A 230 -4.31 -14.08 16.05
N CYS A 231 -3.83 -14.20 14.80
CA CYS A 231 -4.67 -14.52 13.65
C CYS A 231 -5.31 -15.93 13.75
N MET A 232 -4.61 -16.91 14.33
CA MET A 232 -5.17 -18.24 14.63
C MET A 232 -6.29 -18.17 15.67
N SER A 233 -6.16 -17.29 16.67
CA SER A 233 -7.15 -17.09 17.74
C SER A 233 -8.31 -16.17 17.33
N SER A 234 -8.31 -15.64 16.10
CA SER A 234 -9.34 -14.72 15.59
C SER A 234 -10.66 -15.45 15.28
N SER A 235 -11.75 -14.72 15.04
CA SER A 235 -12.99 -15.31 14.51
C SER A 235 -12.96 -15.56 13.00
N SER A 236 -11.91 -15.12 12.28
CA SER A 236 -11.82 -15.20 10.82
C SER A 236 -11.28 -16.55 10.36
N TRP A 237 -12.10 -17.35 9.67
CA TRP A 237 -11.66 -18.62 9.09
C TRP A 237 -10.53 -18.44 8.06
N ALA A 238 -10.59 -17.38 7.25
CA ALA A 238 -9.51 -17.01 6.33
C ALA A 238 -8.21 -16.70 7.09
N GLY A 239 -8.31 -15.96 8.21
CA GLY A 239 -7.19 -15.70 9.13
C GLY A 239 -6.56 -16.98 9.66
N LYS A 240 -7.38 -17.93 10.15
CA LYS A 240 -6.92 -19.25 10.63
C LYS A 240 -6.19 -20.05 9.55
N ARG A 241 -6.78 -20.16 8.34
CA ARG A 241 -6.17 -20.89 7.22
C ARG A 241 -4.85 -20.27 6.76
N LYS A 242 -4.82 -18.93 6.61
CA LYS A 242 -3.60 -18.15 6.32
C LYS A 242 -2.52 -18.44 7.36
N SER A 243 -2.86 -18.32 8.64
CA SER A 243 -1.92 -18.58 9.74
C SER A 243 -1.44 -20.04 9.82
N ALA A 244 -2.29 -21.03 9.54
CA ALA A 244 -1.91 -22.43 9.54
C ALA A 244 -0.87 -22.74 8.44
N LYS A 245 -1.09 -22.23 7.21
CA LYS A 245 -0.14 -22.35 6.10
C LYS A 245 1.19 -21.67 6.42
N ALA A 246 1.14 -20.43 6.91
CA ALA A 246 2.31 -19.65 7.27
C ALA A 246 3.11 -20.30 8.42
N THR A 247 2.43 -20.83 9.43
CA THR A 247 3.05 -21.59 10.54
C THR A 247 3.76 -22.83 10.02
N LYS A 248 3.13 -23.60 9.11
CA LYS A 248 3.79 -24.75 8.47
C LYS A 248 5.07 -24.32 7.75
N SER A 249 4.98 -23.29 6.90
CA SER A 249 6.15 -22.81 6.14
C SER A 249 7.26 -22.25 7.04
N LEU A 250 6.92 -21.64 8.18
CA LEU A 250 7.89 -21.18 9.18
C LEU A 250 8.65 -22.36 9.78
N CYS A 251 7.95 -23.42 10.16
CA CYS A 251 8.54 -24.66 10.66
C CYS A 251 9.44 -25.33 9.61
N ASP A 252 8.96 -25.43 8.36
CA ASP A 252 9.68 -26.05 7.24
C ASP A 252 10.98 -25.27 6.91
N ALA A 253 10.98 -23.93 6.99
CA ALA A 253 12.14 -23.08 6.67
C ALA A 253 13.19 -23.00 7.80
N LEU A 254 12.74 -22.97 9.06
CA LEU A 254 13.62 -22.78 10.21
C LEU A 254 14.02 -24.09 10.90
N GLY A 255 13.07 -24.99 11.19
CA GLY A 255 13.30 -26.17 12.02
C GLY A 255 13.56 -25.80 13.50
N GLU A 256 14.71 -26.21 14.03
CA GLU A 256 15.08 -26.08 15.45
C GLU A 256 14.86 -24.68 16.09
N PRO A 257 15.12 -23.53 15.43
CA PRO A 257 14.89 -22.21 16.03
C PRO A 257 13.43 -21.94 16.46
N VAL A 258 12.45 -22.64 15.87
CA VAL A 258 11.03 -22.51 16.25
C VAL A 258 10.73 -23.18 17.61
N SER A 259 11.65 -23.99 18.14
CA SER A 259 11.46 -24.76 19.37
C SER A 259 11.07 -23.92 20.59
N ALA A 260 11.67 -22.73 20.75
CA ALA A 260 11.34 -21.79 21.82
C ALA A 260 9.87 -21.30 21.77
N HIS A 261 9.24 -21.39 20.60
CA HIS A 261 7.87 -20.95 20.33
C HIS A 261 6.86 -22.10 20.19
N HIS A 262 7.31 -23.37 20.18
CA HIS A 262 6.44 -24.54 19.99
C HIS A 262 5.26 -24.57 20.96
N HIS A 263 5.45 -24.23 22.24
CA HIS A 263 4.36 -24.23 23.21
C HIS A 263 3.24 -23.24 22.83
N ASN A 264 3.59 -22.03 22.38
CA ASN A 264 2.62 -21.01 21.99
C ASN A 264 1.88 -21.40 20.71
N ILE A 265 2.61 -21.92 19.72
CA ILE A 265 2.04 -22.40 18.45
C ILE A 265 1.08 -23.57 18.70
N LEU A 266 1.52 -24.60 19.43
CA LEU A 266 0.71 -25.77 19.76
C LEU A 266 -0.52 -25.37 20.60
N LYS A 267 -0.37 -24.51 21.60
CA LYS A 267 -1.49 -24.02 22.42
C LYS A 267 -2.54 -23.27 21.60
N SER A 268 -2.12 -22.48 20.61
CA SER A 268 -3.02 -21.79 19.68
C SER A 268 -3.73 -22.77 18.74
N LEU A 269 -3.02 -23.76 18.18
CA LEU A 269 -3.60 -24.79 17.33
C LEU A 269 -4.60 -25.70 18.08
N LEU A 270 -4.24 -26.16 19.29
CA LEU A 270 -5.07 -27.06 20.10
C LEU A 270 -6.42 -26.42 20.51
N LYS A 271 -6.48 -25.10 20.67
CA LYS A 271 -7.74 -24.36 20.92
C LYS A 271 -8.72 -24.42 19.75
N GLU A 272 -8.22 -24.61 18.54
CA GLU A 272 -9.01 -24.61 17.29
C GLU A 272 -9.40 -26.02 16.84
N LEU A 273 -8.90 -27.08 17.51
CA LEU A 273 -9.34 -28.45 17.29
C LEU A 273 -10.74 -28.81 17.83
N PRO A 274 -11.24 -28.29 18.97
CA PRO A 274 -12.60 -28.58 19.42
C PRO A 274 -13.66 -27.82 18.59
N GLY A 275 -13.97 -28.36 17.40
CA GLY A 275 -15.01 -27.86 16.50
C GLY A 275 -15.49 -28.92 15.49
N ARG A 276 -16.58 -28.65 14.76
CA ARG A 276 -17.00 -29.51 13.64
C ARG A 276 -16.00 -29.37 12.50
N PHE A 277 -15.17 -30.39 12.29
CA PHE A 277 -14.25 -30.45 11.15
C PHE A 277 -14.95 -30.66 9.79
N TRP A 278 -16.25 -30.94 9.79
CA TRP A 278 -17.02 -31.32 8.60
C TRP A 278 -18.46 -30.81 8.71
N GLU A 279 -18.74 -29.69 8.04
CA GLU A 279 -20.05 -29.26 7.50
C GLU A 279 -19.79 -28.21 6.42
#